data_AF-H6RVJ3-F1
#
_entry.id   AF-H6RVJ3-F1
#
_cell.length_a   1.000
_cell.length_b   1.000
_cell.length_c   1.000
_cell.angle_alpha   90.00
_cell.angle_beta   90.00
_cell.angle_gamma   90.00
#
_symmetry.space_group_name_H-M   'P 1'
#
loop_
_entity.id
_entity.type
_entity.pdbx_description
1 polymer ?
#
loop_
_entity_poly.entity_id
_entity_poly.type
_entity_poly.pdbx_seq_one_letter_code
_entity_poly.pdbx_strand_id
1 'polypeptide(L)'
;MTVASAQDTVRGLGADLAARGLLADLPAAFVAGVTRFARPPQPELDSLATAADGLAARLAGGNAGDGDLPLLTRVLYFAGHADVLAGAGLPVPGYDVLGGFRENLARPLGPRLPERPTADGRRWRVLGRSVGFPIGVPACVLNGSEAWVRHNVANGWSVLTYKTVRGREHPPNEQPNWTFAPRETASLPPGAVADVVSDPWDWVAPGTPEVSTVNSFGVPSPAPEEWLGDLERSLVAAGEDGLLLVSVMGEGNGTDLVDDFCRTARMAEEAGAPVIELNLSCPNTLSASAGGVKPPLCLDADATVAVVEAVRRALDDRTGVVAKLSWLDEQQLAALVPRLAPLVDGIAGINTLQSRVRRSDGAPTFPGRELAGLSGVAVRDSALDFTRRLVALRAAGGVHFDVLAMGGVTDPASFEALFALGADAVQSASGAFADPFLARRCIAALGETLPRAVEVP
;
A
#
# COMPACT_ATOMS: atom_id res chain seq x y z
N MET A 1 6.25 -30.23 -12.05
CA MET A 1 6.84 -30.27 -10.70
C MET A 1 5.74 -30.61 -9.71
N THR A 2 5.90 -31.66 -8.93
CA THR A 2 5.00 -31.96 -7.81
C THR A 2 5.12 -30.82 -6.80
N VAL A 3 4.01 -30.14 -6.49
CA VAL A 3 3.95 -29.16 -5.41
C VAL A 3 4.35 -29.90 -4.13
N ALA A 4 5.42 -29.45 -3.47
CA ALA A 4 5.82 -30.03 -2.19
C ALA A 4 4.63 -29.94 -1.23
N SER A 5 4.37 -31.00 -0.46
CA SER A 5 3.34 -30.93 0.56
C SER A 5 3.67 -29.82 1.57
N ALA A 6 2.67 -29.28 2.27
CA ALA A 6 2.96 -28.31 3.33
C ALA A 6 3.85 -28.95 4.42
N GLN A 7 3.77 -30.28 4.60
CA GLN A 7 4.63 -31.04 5.50
C GLN A 7 6.10 -31.00 5.09
N ASP A 8 6.36 -31.29 3.82
CA ASP A 8 7.71 -31.26 3.26
C ASP A 8 8.28 -29.83 3.30
N THR A 9 7.42 -28.83 3.12
CA THR A 9 7.79 -27.42 3.20
C THR A 9 8.21 -27.04 4.61
N VAL A 10 7.41 -27.35 5.64
CA VAL A 10 7.75 -27.06 7.04
C VAL A 10 9.02 -27.78 7.47
N ARG A 11 9.19 -29.04 7.08
CA ARG A 11 10.44 -29.79 7.35
C ARG A 11 11.64 -29.17 6.65
N GLY A 12 11.49 -28.76 5.39
CA GLY A 12 12.53 -28.07 4.64
C GLY A 12 12.95 -26.75 5.29
N LEU A 13 11.98 -25.95 5.76
CA LEU A 13 12.24 -24.73 6.52
C LEU A 13 12.98 -25.03 7.83
N GLY A 14 12.55 -26.05 8.58
CA GLY A 14 13.24 -26.47 9.80
C GLY A 14 14.70 -26.82 9.55
N ALA A 15 14.99 -27.56 8.47
CA ALA A 15 16.35 -27.90 8.07
C ALA A 15 17.16 -26.66 7.63
N ASP A 16 16.57 -25.72 6.89
CA ASP A 16 17.24 -24.47 6.48
C ASP A 16 17.57 -23.59 7.71
N LEU A 17 16.62 -23.45 8.64
CA LEU A 17 16.85 -22.74 9.90
C LEU A 17 17.96 -23.38 10.73
N ALA A 18 18.02 -24.71 10.77
CA ALA A 18 19.08 -25.44 11.46
C ALA A 18 20.44 -25.18 10.79
N ALA A 19 20.51 -25.26 9.45
CA ALA A 19 21.73 -25.03 8.68
C ALA A 19 22.27 -23.61 8.84
N ARG A 20 21.38 -22.62 9.02
CA ARG A 20 21.72 -21.21 9.30
C ARG A 20 22.06 -20.94 10.77
N GLY A 21 21.91 -21.91 11.66
CA GLY A 21 22.12 -21.74 13.10
C GLY A 21 21.06 -20.88 13.79
N LEU A 22 19.88 -20.70 13.19
CA LEU A 22 18.84 -19.80 13.68
C LEU A 22 17.87 -20.46 14.68
N LEU A 23 17.76 -21.80 14.68
CA LEU A 23 16.74 -22.50 15.48
C LEU A 23 16.87 -22.28 16.98
N ALA A 24 18.09 -22.24 17.51
CA ALA A 24 18.32 -22.14 18.96
C ALA A 24 17.85 -20.78 19.52
N ASP A 25 18.10 -19.70 18.78
CA ASP A 25 17.76 -18.34 19.19
C ASP A 25 16.37 -17.88 18.73
N LEU A 26 15.68 -18.70 17.92
CA LEU A 26 14.41 -18.33 17.30
C LEU A 26 13.34 -17.87 18.31
N PRO A 27 13.11 -18.55 19.46
CA PRO A 27 12.15 -18.07 20.45
C PRO A 27 12.54 -16.72 21.07
N ALA A 28 13.83 -16.54 21.37
CA ALA A 28 14.33 -15.29 21.94
C ALA A 28 14.22 -14.12 20.94
N ALA A 29 14.56 -14.36 19.68
CA ALA A 29 14.41 -13.38 18.60
C ALA A 29 12.94 -13.00 18.39
N PHE A 30 12.02 -13.98 18.41
CA PHE A 30 10.59 -13.72 18.33
C PHE A 30 10.07 -12.86 19.49
N VAL A 31 10.45 -13.20 20.74
CA VAL A 31 10.09 -12.42 21.93
C VAL A 31 10.65 -11.00 21.83
N ALA A 32 11.89 -10.83 21.37
CA ALA A 32 12.49 -9.51 21.16
C ALA A 32 11.73 -8.69 20.11
N GLY A 33 11.25 -9.32 19.04
CA GLY A 33 10.44 -8.68 18.01
C GLY A 33 9.08 -8.20 18.51
N VAL A 34 8.31 -9.07 19.15
CA VAL A 34 6.97 -8.71 19.68
C VAL A 34 7.03 -7.74 20.85
N THR A 35 8.20 -7.53 21.45
CA THR A 35 8.42 -6.54 22.52
C THR A 35 9.16 -5.28 22.08
N ARG A 36 9.53 -5.18 20.78
CA ARG A 36 10.42 -4.13 20.27
C ARG A 36 9.93 -2.70 20.53
N PHE A 37 8.64 -2.45 20.31
CA PHE A 37 8.06 -1.10 20.36
C PHE A 37 7.17 -0.88 21.59
N ALA A 38 6.64 -1.96 22.14
CA ALA A 38 5.74 -1.97 23.28
C ALA A 38 5.73 -3.40 23.85
N ARG A 39 5.27 -3.57 25.09
CA ARG A 39 5.27 -4.88 25.74
C ARG A 39 3.83 -5.42 25.85
N PRO A 40 3.55 -6.65 25.36
CA PRO A 40 2.27 -7.31 25.63
C PRO A 40 2.03 -7.48 27.13
N PRO A 41 0.76 -7.58 27.57
CA PRO A 41 0.43 -8.04 28.92
C PRO A 41 1.18 -9.34 29.26
N GLN A 42 1.67 -9.47 30.49
CA GLN A 42 2.52 -10.61 30.87
C GLN A 42 1.92 -11.99 30.52
N PRO A 43 0.62 -12.26 30.76
CA PRO A 43 0.03 -13.55 30.37
C PRO A 43 0.04 -13.82 28.86
N GLU A 44 -0.12 -12.77 28.05
CA GLU A 44 -0.03 -12.89 26.59
C GLU A 44 1.41 -13.15 26.14
N LEU A 45 2.38 -12.42 26.73
CA LEU A 45 3.80 -12.60 26.45
C LEU A 45 4.27 -14.02 26.82
N ASP A 46 3.85 -14.55 27.96
CA ASP A 46 4.17 -15.92 28.40
C ASP A 46 3.61 -16.97 27.44
N SER A 47 2.38 -16.76 26.94
CA SER A 47 1.75 -17.61 25.94
C SER A 47 2.51 -17.59 24.61
N LEU A 48 2.89 -16.40 24.13
CA LEU A 48 3.68 -16.23 22.90
C LEU A 48 5.06 -16.90 23.00
N ALA A 49 5.75 -16.71 24.13
CA ALA A 49 7.05 -17.34 24.38
C ALA A 49 6.94 -18.87 24.41
N THR A 50 5.98 -19.41 25.16
CA THR A 50 5.74 -20.86 25.26
C THR A 50 5.42 -21.47 23.89
N ALA A 51 4.63 -20.79 23.07
CA ALA A 51 4.30 -21.25 21.72
C ALA A 51 5.55 -21.30 20.82
N ALA A 52 6.41 -20.28 20.88
CA ALA A 52 7.65 -20.22 20.11
C ALA A 52 8.66 -21.28 20.55
N ASP A 53 8.83 -21.49 21.86
CA ASP A 53 9.68 -22.56 22.41
C ASP A 53 9.20 -23.95 21.94
N GLY A 54 7.89 -24.20 22.04
CA GLY A 54 7.29 -25.44 21.58
C GLY A 54 7.49 -25.66 20.08
N LEU A 55 7.35 -24.62 19.27
CA LEU A 55 7.62 -24.68 17.83
C LEU A 55 9.10 -25.01 17.55
N ALA A 56 10.04 -24.29 18.19
CA ALA A 56 11.47 -24.52 18.01
C ALA A 56 11.87 -25.96 18.38
N ALA A 57 11.32 -26.50 19.48
CA ALA A 57 11.54 -27.90 19.86
C ALA A 57 11.01 -28.90 18.82
N ARG A 58 9.82 -28.64 18.24
CA ARG A 58 9.26 -29.49 17.17
C ARG A 58 10.10 -29.43 15.89
N LEU A 59 10.57 -28.25 15.49
CA LEU A 59 11.46 -28.07 14.34
C LEU A 59 12.79 -28.82 14.55
N ALA A 60 13.44 -28.62 15.69
CA ALA A 60 14.72 -29.27 16.02
C ALA A 60 14.60 -30.80 16.11
N GLY A 61 13.46 -31.31 16.59
CA GLY A 61 13.18 -32.74 16.67
C GLY A 61 12.68 -33.37 15.37
N GLY A 62 12.50 -32.60 14.28
CA GLY A 62 11.94 -33.11 13.02
C GLY A 62 10.45 -33.50 13.09
N ASN A 63 9.75 -33.05 14.14
CA ASN A 63 8.36 -33.39 14.43
C ASN A 63 7.37 -32.31 13.98
N ALA A 64 7.86 -31.19 13.44
CA ALA A 64 7.01 -30.13 12.91
C ALA A 64 6.29 -30.58 11.62
N GLY A 65 5.06 -30.08 11.44
CA GLY A 65 4.23 -30.40 10.28
C GLY A 65 3.34 -29.24 9.84
N ASP A 66 2.38 -29.50 8.96
CA ASP A 66 1.56 -28.49 8.26
C ASP A 66 0.83 -27.57 9.25
N GLY A 67 0.36 -28.13 10.37
CA GLY A 67 -0.32 -27.39 11.43
C GLY A 67 0.56 -26.35 12.13
N ASP A 68 1.89 -26.46 11.99
CA ASP A 68 2.84 -25.49 12.52
C ASP A 68 3.07 -24.29 11.59
N LEU A 69 2.73 -24.39 10.32
CA LEU A 69 3.03 -23.35 9.32
C LEU A 69 2.48 -21.96 9.72
N PRO A 70 1.24 -21.81 10.22
CA PRO A 70 0.75 -20.50 10.66
C PRO A 70 1.58 -19.89 11.78
N LEU A 71 1.95 -20.70 12.79
CA LEU A 71 2.77 -20.24 13.91
C LEU A 71 4.20 -19.94 13.46
N LEU A 72 4.79 -20.82 12.64
CA LEU A 72 6.12 -20.63 12.05
C LEU A 72 6.20 -19.34 11.25
N THR A 73 5.15 -19.03 10.47
CA THR A 73 5.06 -17.80 9.69
C THR A 73 5.12 -16.57 10.60
N ARG A 74 4.30 -16.52 11.65
CA ARG A 74 4.32 -15.43 12.63
C ARG A 74 5.66 -15.32 13.35
N VAL A 75 6.20 -16.46 13.79
CA VAL A 75 7.46 -16.52 14.56
C VAL A 75 8.63 -16.01 13.73
N LEU A 76 8.80 -16.50 12.50
CA LEU A 76 9.88 -16.03 11.62
C LEU A 76 9.71 -14.58 11.21
N TYR A 77 8.48 -14.10 11.02
CA TYR A 77 8.23 -12.71 10.70
C TYR A 77 8.70 -11.77 11.81
N PHE A 78 8.25 -11.98 13.05
CA PHE A 78 8.67 -11.16 14.18
C PHE A 78 10.10 -11.46 14.66
N ALA A 79 10.71 -12.59 14.28
CA ALA A 79 12.12 -12.85 14.52
C ALA A 79 13.06 -12.19 13.48
N GLY A 80 12.53 -11.48 12.47
CA GLY A 80 13.36 -10.86 11.42
C GLY A 80 13.92 -11.87 10.41
N HIS A 81 13.21 -12.98 10.20
CA HIS A 81 13.60 -14.08 9.31
C HIS A 81 12.54 -14.40 8.26
N ALA A 82 11.66 -13.45 7.95
CA ALA A 82 10.62 -13.59 6.93
C ALA A 82 11.17 -13.95 5.53
N ASP A 83 12.43 -13.63 5.24
CA ASP A 83 13.07 -13.99 3.97
C ASP A 83 13.23 -15.49 3.76
N VAL A 84 13.34 -16.26 4.84
CA VAL A 84 13.41 -17.73 4.76
C VAL A 84 12.10 -18.27 4.18
N LEU A 85 10.97 -17.70 4.60
CA LEU A 85 9.65 -18.04 4.06
C LEU A 85 9.51 -17.55 2.62
N ALA A 86 9.88 -16.30 2.34
CA ALA A 86 9.81 -15.72 1.00
C ALA A 86 10.66 -16.52 -0.01
N GLY A 87 11.87 -16.93 0.37
CA GLY A 87 12.76 -17.76 -0.44
C GLY A 87 12.20 -19.16 -0.71
N ALA A 88 11.36 -19.68 0.19
CA ALA A 88 10.61 -20.93 0.00
C ALA A 88 9.30 -20.73 -0.81
N GLY A 89 9.03 -19.52 -1.30
CA GLY A 89 7.81 -19.22 -2.07
C GLY A 89 6.54 -19.12 -1.22
N LEU A 90 6.66 -19.02 0.11
CA LEU A 90 5.53 -18.92 1.02
C LEU A 90 5.03 -17.50 1.16
N PRO A 91 3.72 -17.30 1.43
CA PRO A 91 3.16 -15.97 1.62
C PRO A 91 3.69 -15.36 2.92
N VAL A 92 4.24 -14.14 2.80
CA VAL A 92 4.63 -13.29 3.92
C VAL A 92 4.12 -11.88 3.70
N PRO A 93 3.91 -11.09 4.77
CA PRO A 93 3.58 -9.69 4.60
C PRO A 93 4.71 -8.96 3.88
N GLY A 94 4.36 -8.08 2.94
CA GLY A 94 5.29 -7.38 2.06
C GLY A 94 6.09 -6.24 2.70
N TYR A 95 6.12 -6.13 4.03
CA TYR A 95 6.87 -5.07 4.71
C TYR A 95 7.33 -5.60 6.06
N ASP A 96 8.58 -5.35 6.44
CA ASP A 96 9.08 -5.66 7.77
C ASP A 96 8.68 -4.53 8.74
N VAL A 97 7.67 -4.79 9.56
CA VAL A 97 7.16 -3.83 10.55
C VAL A 97 8.15 -3.52 11.69
N LEU A 98 9.18 -4.34 11.88
CA LEU A 98 10.26 -4.10 12.85
C LEU A 98 11.40 -3.26 12.25
N GLY A 99 11.63 -3.44 10.94
CA GLY A 99 12.69 -2.80 10.16
C GLY A 99 12.44 -1.32 9.84
N GLY A 100 13.52 -0.58 9.64
CA GLY A 100 13.48 0.85 9.35
C GLY A 100 12.86 1.16 7.99
N PHE A 101 12.39 2.40 7.82
CA PHE A 101 11.82 2.86 6.55
C PHE A 101 12.78 2.70 5.36
N ARG A 102 14.06 3.12 5.51
CA ARG A 102 15.05 3.05 4.42
C ARG A 102 15.44 1.61 4.08
N GLU A 103 15.51 0.73 5.08
CA GLU A 103 15.80 -0.70 4.88
C GLU A 103 14.68 -1.36 4.07
N ASN A 104 13.42 -1.10 4.43
CA ASN A 104 12.26 -1.58 3.70
C ASN A 104 12.19 -1.03 2.27
N LEU A 105 12.59 0.22 2.02
CA LEU A 105 12.66 0.75 0.66
C LEU A 105 13.69 0.02 -0.20
N ALA A 106 14.87 -0.28 0.35
CA ALA A 106 15.95 -0.92 -0.41
C ALA A 106 15.66 -2.40 -0.70
N ARG A 107 14.80 -3.04 0.10
CA ARG A 107 14.63 -4.49 0.10
C ARG A 107 13.16 -4.89 0.13
N PRO A 108 12.61 -5.31 -1.02
CA PRO A 108 11.29 -5.91 -1.06
C PRO A 108 11.24 -7.19 -0.24
N LEU A 109 10.25 -7.28 0.66
CA LEU A 109 9.94 -8.51 1.37
C LEU A 109 8.78 -9.20 0.66
N GLY A 110 8.89 -10.51 0.43
CA GLY A 110 7.85 -11.29 -0.23
C GLY A 110 8.40 -12.30 -1.23
N PRO A 111 7.66 -13.38 -1.51
CA PRO A 111 8.01 -14.31 -2.57
C PRO A 111 7.96 -13.60 -3.93
N ARG A 112 8.90 -13.94 -4.81
CA ARG A 112 8.87 -13.55 -6.21
C ARG A 112 8.38 -14.73 -7.04
N LEU A 113 7.35 -14.51 -7.85
CA LEU A 113 6.88 -15.54 -8.77
C LEU A 113 7.96 -15.86 -9.83
N PRO A 114 8.12 -17.14 -10.20
CA PRO A 114 9.11 -17.56 -11.20
C PRO A 114 8.80 -16.97 -12.58
N GLU A 115 7.51 -16.79 -12.88
CA GLU A 115 7.01 -16.20 -14.11
C GLU A 115 5.97 -15.13 -13.77
N ARG A 116 5.96 -14.04 -14.52
CA ARG A 116 5.00 -12.95 -14.35
C ARG A 116 3.61 -13.45 -14.76
N PRO A 117 2.59 -13.35 -13.88
CA PRO A 117 1.20 -13.62 -14.26
C PRO A 117 0.71 -12.61 -15.31
N THR A 118 0.02 -13.11 -16.34
CA THR A 118 -0.57 -12.30 -17.41
C THR A 118 -2.01 -12.75 -17.69
N ALA A 119 -2.84 -11.86 -18.24
CA ALA A 119 -4.20 -12.18 -18.67
C ALA A 119 -4.23 -12.61 -20.15
N ASP A 120 -3.37 -13.56 -20.53
CA ASP A 120 -3.26 -14.13 -21.89
C ASP A 120 -3.22 -13.08 -23.01
N GLY A 121 -2.41 -12.03 -22.82
CA GLY A 121 -2.25 -10.95 -23.79
C GLY A 121 -3.39 -9.94 -23.85
N ARG A 122 -4.49 -10.12 -23.09
CA ARG A 122 -5.53 -9.09 -22.93
C ARG A 122 -4.96 -7.87 -22.21
N ARG A 123 -5.35 -6.69 -22.66
CA ARG A 123 -4.87 -5.40 -22.15
C ARG A 123 -6.02 -4.47 -21.84
N TRP A 124 -5.79 -3.47 -21.01
CA TRP A 124 -6.80 -2.46 -20.64
C TRP A 124 -6.27 -1.06 -20.92
N ARG A 125 -7.17 -0.10 -21.16
CA ARG A 125 -6.81 1.31 -21.29
C ARG A 125 -6.95 2.00 -19.95
N VAL A 126 -5.86 2.60 -19.49
CA VAL A 126 -5.78 3.39 -18.25
C VAL A 126 -4.93 4.61 -18.52
N LEU A 127 -5.47 5.80 -18.27
CA LEU A 127 -4.86 7.12 -18.44
C LEU A 127 -4.29 7.29 -19.85
N GLY A 128 -5.09 6.92 -20.85
CA GLY A 128 -4.73 6.96 -22.26
C GLY A 128 -3.73 5.87 -22.70
N ARG A 129 -3.22 5.03 -21.81
CA ARG A 129 -2.16 4.04 -22.06
C ARG A 129 -2.69 2.61 -22.00
N SER A 130 -1.97 1.67 -22.64
CA SER A 130 -2.34 0.25 -22.61
C SER A 130 -1.53 -0.48 -21.55
N VAL A 131 -2.21 -1.04 -20.56
CA VAL A 131 -1.61 -1.82 -19.46
C VAL A 131 -1.98 -3.29 -19.58
N GLY A 132 -1.27 -4.16 -18.87
CA GLY A 132 -1.72 -5.54 -18.61
C GLY A 132 -3.01 -5.55 -17.78
N PHE A 133 -3.16 -6.50 -16.86
CA PHE A 133 -4.35 -6.53 -15.99
C PHE A 133 -4.44 -5.25 -15.13
N PRO A 134 -5.60 -4.55 -15.04
CA PRO A 134 -5.70 -3.20 -14.48
C PRO A 134 -5.72 -3.18 -12.93
N ILE A 135 -4.91 -4.04 -12.33
CA ILE A 135 -4.62 -4.07 -10.90
C ILE A 135 -3.29 -3.37 -10.61
N GLY A 136 -3.26 -2.64 -9.51
CA GLY A 136 -2.15 -1.77 -9.17
C GLY A 136 -1.78 -1.74 -7.70
N VAL A 137 -0.61 -1.17 -7.41
CA VAL A 137 -0.20 -0.79 -6.06
C VAL A 137 -0.18 0.74 -6.02
N PRO A 138 -0.94 1.40 -5.12
CA PRO A 138 -1.01 2.86 -5.10
C PRO A 138 0.28 3.44 -4.50
N ALA A 139 0.39 4.77 -4.44
CA ALA A 139 1.54 5.40 -3.79
C ALA A 139 1.60 4.99 -2.32
N CYS A 140 2.56 4.13 -2.01
CA CYS A 140 2.90 3.64 -0.67
C CYS A 140 4.35 3.13 -0.66
N VAL A 141 4.81 2.69 0.49
CA VAL A 141 6.20 2.22 0.69
C VAL A 141 6.58 1.04 -0.22
N LEU A 142 5.60 0.24 -0.64
CA LEU A 142 5.78 -0.93 -1.51
C LEU A 142 6.07 -0.57 -2.98
N ASN A 143 6.19 0.71 -3.33
CA ASN A 143 6.63 1.22 -4.63
C ASN A 143 7.65 2.37 -4.47
N GLY A 144 8.38 2.41 -3.35
CA GLY A 144 9.28 3.52 -3.06
C GLY A 144 10.71 3.36 -3.60
N SER A 145 10.97 2.34 -4.42
CA SER A 145 12.26 2.11 -5.07
C SER A 145 12.11 1.23 -6.34
N GLU A 146 13.15 1.22 -7.16
CA GLU A 146 13.28 0.32 -8.32
C GLU A 146 13.10 -1.15 -7.93
N ALA A 147 13.70 -1.56 -6.79
CA ALA A 147 13.61 -2.94 -6.32
C ALA A 147 12.15 -3.34 -6.08
N TRP A 148 11.37 -2.44 -5.46
CA TRP A 148 9.95 -2.63 -5.24
C TRP A 148 9.14 -2.66 -6.53
N VAL A 149 9.42 -1.74 -7.47
CA VAL A 149 8.75 -1.75 -8.78
C VAL A 149 9.02 -3.06 -9.52
N ARG A 150 10.28 -3.53 -9.59
CA ARG A 150 10.62 -4.82 -10.20
C ARG A 150 9.92 -5.99 -9.51
N HIS A 151 9.87 -5.98 -8.18
CA HIS A 151 9.20 -7.02 -7.40
C HIS A 151 7.71 -7.08 -7.74
N ASN A 152 7.01 -5.93 -7.75
CA ASN A 152 5.59 -5.88 -8.04
C ASN A 152 5.28 -6.23 -9.51
N VAL A 153 6.06 -5.74 -10.48
CA VAL A 153 5.91 -6.12 -11.89
C VAL A 153 6.05 -7.63 -12.06
N ALA A 154 7.08 -8.24 -11.45
CA ALA A 154 7.28 -9.69 -11.51
C ALA A 154 6.11 -10.48 -10.90
N ASN A 155 5.41 -9.91 -9.93
CA ASN A 155 4.25 -10.52 -9.27
C ASN A 155 2.89 -10.21 -9.94
N GLY A 156 2.89 -9.54 -11.10
CA GLY A 156 1.70 -9.34 -11.95
C GLY A 156 1.00 -7.99 -11.78
N TRP A 157 1.53 -7.09 -10.96
CA TRP A 157 0.98 -5.74 -10.82
C TRP A 157 1.33 -4.89 -12.04
N SER A 158 0.34 -4.15 -12.58
CA SER A 158 0.52 -3.41 -13.86
C SER A 158 0.16 -1.92 -13.78
N VAL A 159 -0.52 -1.45 -12.72
CA VAL A 159 -0.82 -0.02 -12.51
C VAL A 159 -0.16 0.47 -11.21
N LEU A 160 1.13 0.76 -11.27
CA LEU A 160 1.94 1.14 -10.12
C LEU A 160 1.96 2.66 -9.94
N THR A 161 2.04 3.12 -8.71
CA THR A 161 2.34 4.51 -8.41
C THR A 161 3.59 4.55 -7.55
N TYR A 162 4.67 5.12 -8.08
CA TYR A 162 5.89 5.41 -7.33
C TYR A 162 5.52 6.26 -6.11
N LYS A 163 6.06 5.90 -4.94
CA LYS A 163 5.61 6.49 -3.68
C LYS A 163 5.67 8.02 -3.75
N THR A 164 4.83 8.69 -2.97
CA THR A 164 4.84 10.16 -2.88
C THR A 164 6.21 10.70 -2.50
N VAL A 165 6.77 11.54 -3.37
CA VAL A 165 8.02 12.29 -3.16
C VAL A 165 7.74 13.77 -2.93
N ARG A 166 8.73 14.47 -2.36
CA ARG A 166 8.69 15.91 -2.09
C ARG A 166 9.87 16.59 -2.78
N GLY A 167 9.80 17.91 -2.95
CA GLY A 167 10.88 18.73 -3.50
C GLY A 167 12.12 18.87 -2.60
N ARG A 168 12.15 18.21 -1.43
CA ARG A 168 13.28 18.11 -0.50
C ARG A 168 13.24 16.81 0.30
N GLU A 169 14.36 16.45 0.94
CA GLU A 169 14.39 15.34 1.88
C GLU A 169 13.41 15.56 3.04
N HIS A 170 12.70 14.50 3.40
CA HIS A 170 11.79 14.45 4.54
C HIS A 170 11.94 13.09 5.25
N PRO A 171 12.38 13.06 6.51
CA PRO A 171 12.56 11.80 7.22
C PRO A 171 11.22 11.14 7.56
N PRO A 172 11.19 9.81 7.77
CA PRO A 172 10.01 9.13 8.29
C PRO A 172 9.72 9.57 9.73
N ASN A 173 8.46 9.48 10.13
CA ASN A 173 8.09 9.52 11.54
C ASN A 173 8.80 8.39 12.33
N GLU A 174 8.93 8.59 13.63
CA GLU A 174 9.50 7.59 14.54
C GLU A 174 8.75 6.24 14.45
N GLN A 175 9.47 5.12 14.52
CA GLN A 175 8.87 3.78 14.46
C GLN A 175 7.98 3.47 15.68
N PRO A 176 7.04 2.49 15.57
CA PRO A 176 6.67 1.75 14.36
C PRO A 176 6.00 2.66 13.33
N ASN A 177 6.06 2.29 12.05
CA ASN A 177 5.40 3.08 11.00
C ASN A 177 4.12 2.43 10.45
N TRP A 178 3.99 1.11 10.59
CA TRP A 178 2.86 0.33 10.10
C TRP A 178 2.58 -0.83 11.06
N THR A 179 1.33 -1.02 11.45
CA THR A 179 0.89 -2.14 12.29
C THR A 179 -0.41 -2.75 11.76
N PHE A 180 -0.69 -3.99 12.15
CA PHE A 180 -1.98 -4.62 11.86
C PHE A 180 -3.08 -4.04 12.76
N ALA A 181 -4.32 -4.06 12.26
CA ALA A 181 -5.52 -3.69 12.99
C ALA A 181 -6.48 -4.89 12.95
N PRO A 182 -6.19 -5.96 13.73
CA PRO A 182 -6.86 -7.26 13.59
C PRO A 182 -8.30 -7.25 14.12
N ARG A 183 -8.73 -6.18 14.80
CA ARG A 183 -10.08 -6.03 15.34
C ARG A 183 -11.03 -5.41 14.31
N GLU A 184 -10.49 -4.74 13.29
CA GLU A 184 -11.20 -4.03 12.23
C GLU A 184 -11.40 -4.94 11.01
N THR A 185 -12.15 -6.03 11.19
CA THR A 185 -12.32 -7.10 10.17
C THR A 185 -13.46 -6.86 9.19
N ALA A 186 -14.16 -5.73 9.29
CA ALA A 186 -15.28 -5.38 8.44
C ALA A 186 -15.23 -3.89 8.09
N SER A 187 -15.87 -3.51 6.99
CA SER A 187 -15.92 -2.11 6.59
C SER A 187 -16.69 -1.28 7.61
N LEU A 188 -16.18 -0.08 7.86
CA LEU A 188 -16.90 0.97 8.57
C LEU A 188 -17.84 1.68 7.59
N PRO A 189 -18.88 2.38 8.10
CA PRO A 189 -19.70 3.27 7.28
C PRO A 189 -18.83 4.29 6.52
N PRO A 190 -19.23 4.71 5.30
CA PRO A 190 -18.49 5.68 4.51
C PRO A 190 -18.10 6.94 5.30
N GLY A 191 -16.81 7.25 5.34
CA GLY A 191 -16.28 8.44 6.02
C GLY A 191 -16.27 8.39 7.55
N ALA A 192 -16.58 7.25 8.16
CA ALA A 192 -16.62 7.14 9.61
C ALA A 192 -15.24 7.42 10.25
N VAL A 193 -15.26 8.16 11.36
CA VAL A 193 -14.10 8.29 12.25
C VAL A 193 -14.03 7.05 13.12
N ALA A 194 -12.86 6.42 13.17
CA ALA A 194 -12.64 5.22 13.99
C ALA A 194 -11.76 5.50 15.21
N ASP A 195 -12.00 4.73 16.27
CA ASP A 195 -11.10 4.56 17.41
C ASP A 195 -10.61 3.12 17.38
N VAL A 196 -9.38 2.94 16.89
CA VAL A 196 -8.78 1.65 16.54
C VAL A 196 -7.85 1.21 17.65
N VAL A 197 -7.99 -0.04 18.07
CA VAL A 197 -7.03 -0.68 18.98
C VAL A 197 -6.05 -1.49 18.15
N SER A 198 -4.79 -1.05 18.12
CA SER A 198 -3.70 -1.69 17.38
C SER A 198 -2.46 -1.76 18.25
N ASP A 199 -2.06 -2.98 18.59
CA ASP A 199 -0.85 -3.26 19.34
C ASP A 199 0.31 -3.52 18.36
N PRO A 200 1.54 -3.05 18.60
CA PRO A 200 2.66 -3.27 17.67
C PRO A 200 3.03 -4.75 17.41
N TRP A 201 2.56 -5.66 18.25
CA TRP A 201 2.74 -7.12 18.11
C TRP A 201 1.51 -7.84 17.53
N ASP A 202 0.48 -7.09 17.12
CA ASP A 202 -0.70 -7.63 16.47
C ASP A 202 -0.31 -8.35 15.17
N TRP A 203 -1.07 -9.39 14.84
CA TRP A 203 -0.78 -10.27 13.72
C TRP A 203 -2.06 -10.62 12.97
N VAL A 204 -1.99 -10.56 11.64
CA VAL A 204 -2.99 -11.12 10.73
C VAL A 204 -2.27 -12.09 9.81
N ALA A 205 -2.85 -13.27 9.60
CA ALA A 205 -2.26 -14.26 8.72
C ALA A 205 -2.17 -13.72 7.27
N PRO A 206 -1.07 -14.01 6.55
CA PRO A 206 -0.96 -13.61 5.14
C PRO A 206 -2.09 -14.20 4.29
N GLY A 207 -2.64 -13.39 3.38
CA GLY A 207 -3.75 -13.81 2.51
C GLY A 207 -5.15 -13.63 3.11
N THR A 208 -5.29 -13.25 4.38
CA THR A 208 -6.60 -13.01 5.02
C THR A 208 -7.33 -11.83 4.36
N PRO A 209 -8.53 -12.04 3.75
CA PRO A 209 -9.28 -10.98 3.08
C PRO A 209 -9.78 -9.88 4.02
N GLU A 210 -9.99 -10.18 5.30
CA GLU A 210 -10.48 -9.26 6.33
C GLU A 210 -9.37 -8.39 6.95
N VAL A 211 -8.19 -8.34 6.33
CA VAL A 211 -7.06 -7.58 6.87
C VAL A 211 -7.33 -6.08 6.86
N SER A 212 -7.10 -5.46 8.01
CA SER A 212 -6.96 -4.01 8.18
C SER A 212 -5.60 -3.69 8.80
N THR A 213 -5.14 -2.48 8.53
CA THR A 213 -3.84 -1.99 9.00
C THR A 213 -3.90 -0.50 9.28
N VAL A 214 -3.02 -0.02 10.15
CA VAL A 214 -2.86 1.40 10.44
C VAL A 214 -1.42 1.83 10.19
N ASN A 215 -1.23 3.04 9.65
CA ASN A 215 0.12 3.55 9.36
C ASN A 215 0.29 5.03 9.71
N SER A 216 1.52 5.39 10.09
CA SER A 216 1.94 6.75 10.42
C SER A 216 3.38 6.97 9.93
N PHE A 217 3.55 7.09 8.61
CA PHE A 217 4.86 7.30 7.98
C PHE A 217 5.30 8.77 7.92
N GLY A 218 4.37 9.72 7.75
CA GLY A 218 4.68 11.15 7.56
C GLY A 218 5.00 11.56 6.11
N VAL A 219 4.80 10.66 5.13
CA VAL A 219 5.23 10.84 3.72
C VAL A 219 6.73 11.16 3.66
N PRO A 220 7.59 10.25 4.14
CA PRO A 220 9.03 10.40 4.01
C PRO A 220 9.40 10.54 2.55
N SER A 221 10.44 11.30 2.23
CA SER A 221 10.99 11.43 0.89
C SER A 221 12.52 11.39 1.01
N PRO A 222 13.22 10.53 0.26
CA PRO A 222 14.65 10.71 0.04
C PRO A 222 14.94 12.10 -0.56
N ALA A 223 16.21 12.49 -0.57
CA ALA A 223 16.61 13.71 -1.27
C ALA A 223 16.26 13.60 -2.77
N PRO A 224 15.90 14.72 -3.44
CA PRO A 224 15.68 14.78 -4.88
C PRO A 224 16.65 13.96 -5.73
N GLU A 225 17.94 14.13 -5.49
CA GLU A 225 18.99 13.50 -6.28
C GLU A 225 18.94 11.97 -6.18
N GLU A 226 18.52 11.44 -5.03
CA GLU A 226 18.35 10.00 -4.79
C GLU A 226 17.10 9.47 -5.48
N TRP A 227 15.94 10.10 -5.27
CA TRP A 227 14.69 9.58 -5.81
C TRP A 227 14.54 9.81 -7.32
N LEU A 228 15.14 10.86 -7.89
CA LEU A 228 15.14 11.10 -9.34
C LEU A 228 15.90 9.98 -10.07
N GLY A 229 17.11 9.66 -9.63
CA GLY A 229 17.90 8.58 -10.24
C GLY A 229 17.24 7.21 -10.07
N ASP A 230 16.56 6.96 -8.95
CA ASP A 230 15.79 5.73 -8.76
C ASP A 230 14.52 5.68 -9.61
N LEU A 231 13.81 6.81 -9.76
CA LEU A 231 12.63 6.91 -10.60
C LEU A 231 12.94 6.55 -12.05
N GLU A 232 14.04 7.05 -12.62
CA GLU A 232 14.46 6.70 -13.99
C GLU A 232 14.59 5.18 -14.18
N ARG A 233 15.24 4.49 -13.23
CA ARG A 233 15.38 3.02 -13.28
C ARG A 233 14.05 2.31 -13.03
N SER A 234 13.21 2.86 -12.16
CA SER A 234 11.86 2.36 -11.88
C SER A 234 10.95 2.44 -13.11
N LEU A 235 11.04 3.51 -13.89
CA LEU A 235 10.30 3.66 -15.14
C LEU A 235 10.69 2.59 -16.16
N VAL A 236 12.00 2.28 -16.27
CA VAL A 236 12.48 1.15 -17.09
C VAL A 236 11.97 -0.18 -16.55
N ALA A 237 11.97 -0.36 -15.23
CA ALA A 237 11.51 -1.59 -14.58
C ALA A 237 10.02 -1.88 -14.76
N ALA A 238 9.18 -0.85 -14.91
CA ALA A 238 7.74 -1.00 -15.16
C ALA A 238 7.46 -1.78 -16.47
N GLY A 239 8.31 -1.59 -17.48
CA GLY A 239 8.20 -2.25 -18.78
C GLY A 239 6.94 -1.85 -19.57
N GLU A 240 6.74 -2.47 -20.74
CA GLU A 240 5.67 -2.09 -21.68
C GLU A 240 4.26 -2.42 -21.17
N ASP A 241 4.13 -3.38 -20.26
CA ASP A 241 2.84 -3.80 -19.68
C ASP A 241 2.49 -3.03 -18.40
N GLY A 242 3.44 -2.28 -17.86
CA GLY A 242 3.29 -1.52 -16.62
C GLY A 242 3.08 -0.03 -16.90
N LEU A 243 2.13 0.57 -16.19
CA LEU A 243 2.05 2.01 -16.01
C LEU A 243 2.63 2.35 -14.64
N LEU A 244 3.67 3.19 -14.60
CA LEU A 244 4.19 3.78 -13.37
C LEU A 244 3.84 5.27 -13.31
N LEU A 245 2.88 5.61 -12.45
CA LEU A 245 2.59 7.00 -12.07
C LEU A 245 3.64 7.47 -11.05
N VAL A 246 3.86 8.78 -10.93
CA VAL A 246 4.70 9.36 -9.88
C VAL A 246 3.88 10.25 -8.98
N SER A 247 3.77 9.87 -7.70
CA SER A 247 3.04 10.68 -6.72
C SER A 247 3.94 11.79 -6.18
N VAL A 248 3.44 13.02 -6.12
CA VAL A 248 4.15 14.19 -5.60
C VAL A 248 3.32 14.90 -4.54
N MET A 249 3.99 15.54 -3.59
CA MET A 249 3.38 16.39 -2.58
C MET A 249 4.17 17.68 -2.41
N GLY A 250 3.49 18.82 -2.55
CA GLY A 250 4.02 20.13 -2.23
C GLY A 250 3.97 20.43 -0.74
N GLU A 251 4.85 21.33 -0.30
CA GLU A 251 4.94 21.84 1.06
C GLU A 251 4.81 23.36 1.12
N GLY A 252 4.43 23.88 2.29
CA GLY A 252 4.20 25.31 2.49
C GLY A 252 2.72 25.65 2.65
N ASN A 253 2.38 26.93 2.45
CA ASN A 253 1.02 27.47 2.56
C ASN A 253 0.79 28.51 1.47
N GLY A 254 -0.47 28.72 1.06
CA GLY A 254 -0.82 29.72 0.04
C GLY A 254 -0.03 29.51 -1.25
N THR A 255 0.53 30.58 -1.80
CA THR A 255 1.33 30.55 -3.04
C THR A 255 2.54 29.63 -2.95
N ASP A 256 3.26 29.60 -1.81
CA ASP A 256 4.45 28.75 -1.66
C ASP A 256 4.09 27.27 -1.84
N LEU A 257 2.91 26.85 -1.36
CA LEU A 257 2.42 25.48 -1.57
C LEU A 257 2.19 25.16 -3.05
N VAL A 258 1.60 26.10 -3.78
CA VAL A 258 1.33 25.95 -5.22
C VAL A 258 2.64 25.86 -6.00
N ASP A 259 3.59 26.75 -5.71
CA ASP A 259 4.90 26.78 -6.35
C ASP A 259 5.70 25.50 -6.05
N ASP A 260 5.58 24.97 -4.84
CA ASP A 260 6.23 23.73 -4.42
C ASP A 260 5.66 22.49 -5.12
N PHE A 261 4.34 22.43 -5.27
CA PHE A 261 3.69 21.40 -6.09
C PHE A 261 4.14 21.48 -7.55
N CYS A 262 4.16 22.67 -8.15
CA CYS A 262 4.60 22.87 -9.53
C CYS A 262 6.07 22.43 -9.71
N ARG A 263 6.95 22.84 -8.79
CA ARG A 263 8.37 22.49 -8.85
C ARG A 263 8.59 20.98 -8.72
N THR A 264 7.96 20.34 -7.74
CA THR A 264 8.11 18.90 -7.52
C THR A 264 7.53 18.08 -8.67
N ALA A 265 6.39 18.51 -9.24
CA ALA A 265 5.81 17.89 -10.42
C ALA A 265 6.75 17.99 -11.64
N ARG A 266 7.34 19.17 -11.89
CA ARG A 266 8.31 19.35 -12.98
C ARG A 266 9.54 18.47 -12.82
N MET A 267 10.07 18.33 -11.62
CA MET A 267 11.19 17.42 -11.37
C MET A 267 10.84 15.97 -11.75
N ALA A 268 9.63 15.50 -11.45
CA ALA A 268 9.17 14.18 -11.84
C ALA A 268 8.98 14.06 -13.37
N GLU A 269 8.42 15.08 -14.03
CA GLU A 269 8.28 15.14 -15.49
C GLU A 269 9.64 15.13 -16.21
N GLU A 270 10.60 15.92 -15.71
CA GLU A 270 11.98 15.98 -16.23
C GLU A 270 12.70 14.63 -16.10
N ALA A 271 12.40 13.86 -15.05
CA ALA A 271 12.86 12.47 -14.88
C ALA A 271 12.08 11.44 -15.74
N GLY A 272 11.15 11.88 -16.57
CA GLY A 272 10.43 11.05 -17.53
C GLY A 272 9.10 10.47 -17.04
N ALA A 273 8.54 10.99 -15.93
CA ALA A 273 7.25 10.53 -15.42
C ALA A 273 6.13 10.68 -16.48
N PRO A 274 5.47 9.58 -16.92
CA PRO A 274 4.43 9.66 -17.93
C PRO A 274 3.11 10.23 -17.40
N VAL A 275 2.91 10.12 -16.09
CA VAL A 275 1.75 10.57 -15.33
C VAL A 275 2.20 10.99 -13.95
N ILE A 276 1.74 12.16 -13.49
CA ILE A 276 1.98 12.68 -12.15
C ILE A 276 0.69 12.64 -11.35
N GLU A 277 0.73 11.95 -10.21
CA GLU A 277 -0.34 11.95 -9.22
C GLU A 277 -0.09 13.04 -8.17
N LEU A 278 -1.02 13.97 -8.02
CA LEU A 278 -0.98 14.99 -6.97
C LEU A 278 -1.59 14.42 -5.70
N ASN A 279 -0.77 14.20 -4.68
CA ASN A 279 -1.23 13.76 -3.37
C ASN A 279 -1.84 14.93 -2.60
N LEU A 280 -3.16 15.10 -2.76
CA LEU A 280 -3.95 16.18 -2.16
C LEU A 280 -4.63 15.72 -0.85
N SER A 281 -4.32 14.51 -0.40
CA SER A 281 -5.17 13.74 0.54
C SER A 281 -4.46 13.26 1.80
N CYS A 282 -3.16 13.49 1.95
CA CYS A 282 -2.38 12.93 3.06
C CYS A 282 -2.94 13.30 4.46
N PRO A 283 -3.40 12.32 5.26
CA PRO A 283 -3.96 12.54 6.59
C PRO A 283 -2.90 12.48 7.71
N ASN A 284 -1.61 12.41 7.37
CA ASN A 284 -0.51 12.20 8.32
C ASN A 284 0.48 13.38 8.35
N THR A 285 0.14 14.50 7.72
CA THR A 285 1.02 15.68 7.67
C THR A 285 0.97 16.40 9.01
N LEU A 286 2.05 16.37 9.78
CA LEU A 286 2.06 16.99 11.10
C LEU A 286 1.87 18.52 11.02
N SER A 287 1.11 19.06 11.97
CA SER A 287 0.93 20.51 12.17
C SER A 287 1.56 20.93 13.49
N ALA A 288 2.07 22.16 13.56
CA ALA A 288 2.55 22.76 14.81
C ALA A 288 1.42 23.13 15.80
N SER A 289 0.15 22.95 15.42
CA SER A 289 -1.01 23.19 16.29
C SER A 289 -1.28 22.02 17.25
N ALA A 290 -1.98 22.29 18.37
CA ALA A 290 -2.21 21.34 19.46
C ALA A 290 -2.94 20.02 19.09
N GLY A 291 -3.50 19.91 17.88
CA GLY A 291 -4.09 18.69 17.32
C GLY A 291 -3.16 17.87 16.41
N GLY A 292 -1.93 18.34 16.19
CA GLY A 292 -0.82 17.57 15.61
C GLY A 292 -0.89 17.25 14.12
N VAL A 293 -2.00 17.47 13.39
CA VAL A 293 -2.14 17.10 11.97
C VAL A 293 -2.84 18.18 11.14
N LYS A 294 -2.29 18.52 9.95
CA LYS A 294 -2.89 19.43 8.96
C LYS A 294 -4.05 18.72 8.24
N PRO A 295 -5.23 19.34 8.10
CA PRO A 295 -6.31 18.78 7.28
C PRO A 295 -5.84 18.50 5.84
N PRO A 296 -6.30 17.41 5.21
CA PRO A 296 -6.04 17.16 3.79
C PRO A 296 -6.43 18.36 2.91
N LEU A 297 -5.58 18.70 1.95
CA LEU A 297 -5.81 19.84 1.03
C LEU A 297 -7.13 19.69 0.27
N CYS A 298 -7.49 18.46 -0.10
CA CYS A 298 -8.73 18.14 -0.82
C CYS A 298 -10.03 18.52 -0.10
N LEU A 299 -9.98 18.87 1.20
CA LEU A 299 -11.14 19.40 1.93
C LEU A 299 -11.43 20.88 1.60
N ASP A 300 -10.45 21.60 1.05
CA ASP A 300 -10.60 22.95 0.53
C ASP A 300 -10.64 22.89 -1.00
N ALA A 301 -11.83 23.05 -1.57
CA ALA A 301 -12.03 22.92 -3.01
C ALA A 301 -11.31 24.02 -3.81
N ASP A 302 -11.25 25.24 -3.29
CA ASP A 302 -10.61 26.37 -3.99
C ASP A 302 -9.09 26.20 -4.00
N ALA A 303 -8.50 25.87 -2.85
CA ALA A 303 -7.06 25.61 -2.76
C ALA A 303 -6.65 24.39 -3.59
N THR A 304 -7.49 23.35 -3.62
CA THR A 304 -7.25 22.16 -4.44
C THR A 304 -7.26 22.48 -5.93
N VAL A 305 -8.29 23.20 -6.40
CA VAL A 305 -8.37 23.61 -7.80
C VAL A 305 -7.20 24.51 -8.19
N ALA A 306 -6.81 25.45 -7.31
CA ALA A 306 -5.66 26.33 -7.57
C ALA A 306 -4.35 25.54 -7.76
N VAL A 307 -4.08 24.54 -6.92
CA VAL A 307 -2.90 23.67 -7.07
C VAL A 307 -2.98 22.86 -8.36
N VAL A 308 -4.09 22.19 -8.63
CA VAL A 308 -4.24 21.32 -9.81
C VAL A 308 -4.12 22.14 -11.10
N GLU A 309 -4.76 23.30 -11.16
CA GLU A 309 -4.72 24.19 -12.32
C GLU A 309 -3.31 24.74 -12.57
N ALA A 310 -2.60 25.15 -11.52
CA ALA A 310 -1.22 25.63 -11.63
C ALA A 310 -0.26 24.53 -12.11
N VAL A 311 -0.38 23.32 -11.55
CA VAL A 311 0.44 22.18 -11.98
C VAL A 311 0.11 21.79 -13.43
N ARG A 312 -1.17 21.73 -13.81
CA ARG A 312 -1.57 21.43 -15.18
C ARG A 312 -0.97 22.42 -16.19
N ARG A 313 -0.92 23.72 -15.85
CA ARG A 313 -0.25 24.74 -16.67
C ARG A 313 1.27 24.63 -16.69
N ALA A 314 1.86 24.06 -15.63
CA ALA A 314 3.30 23.99 -15.45
C ALA A 314 3.96 22.82 -16.21
N LEU A 315 3.18 21.78 -16.55
CA LEU A 315 3.59 20.53 -17.19
C LEU A 315 3.27 20.52 -18.70
N ASP A 316 3.97 19.69 -19.47
CA ASP A 316 3.66 19.39 -20.89
C ASP A 316 2.29 18.70 -21.02
N ASP A 317 1.51 19.07 -22.05
CA ASP A 317 0.17 18.54 -22.29
C ASP A 317 0.12 17.01 -22.43
N ARG A 318 1.25 16.36 -22.77
CA ARG A 318 1.36 14.89 -22.87
C ARG A 318 1.56 14.20 -21.53
N THR A 319 1.93 14.94 -20.49
CA THR A 319 2.11 14.42 -19.14
C THR A 319 0.75 14.33 -18.47
N GLY A 320 0.34 13.11 -18.11
CA GLY A 320 -0.96 12.90 -17.47
C GLY A 320 -0.97 13.47 -16.04
N VAL A 321 -2.11 14.01 -15.60
CA VAL A 321 -2.30 14.52 -14.23
C VAL A 321 -3.41 13.74 -13.54
N VAL A 322 -3.13 13.19 -12.36
CA VAL A 322 -4.10 12.50 -11.52
C VAL A 322 -4.27 13.22 -10.20
N ALA A 323 -5.49 13.52 -9.79
CA ALA A 323 -5.77 14.07 -8.46
C ALA A 323 -6.10 12.95 -7.46
N LYS A 324 -5.27 12.75 -6.42
CA LYS A 324 -5.54 11.74 -5.37
C LYS A 324 -6.21 12.36 -4.15
N LEU A 325 -7.44 11.94 -3.87
CA LEU A 325 -8.31 12.52 -2.86
C LEU A 325 -8.52 11.59 -1.65
N SER A 326 -8.87 12.18 -0.51
CA SER A 326 -9.41 11.45 0.64
C SER A 326 -10.86 11.05 0.34
N TRP A 327 -11.48 10.29 1.23
CA TRP A 327 -12.93 10.18 1.19
C TRP A 327 -13.55 11.57 1.37
N LEU A 328 -14.45 11.93 0.47
CA LEU A 328 -15.22 13.17 0.46
C LEU A 328 -16.69 12.79 0.31
N ASP A 329 -17.56 13.52 1.01
CA ASP A 329 -19.00 13.29 0.90
C ASP A 329 -19.59 13.82 -0.43
N GLU A 330 -20.91 13.69 -0.59
CA GLU A 330 -21.61 14.15 -1.79
C GLU A 330 -21.40 15.62 -2.10
N GLN A 331 -21.52 16.47 -1.08
CA GLN A 331 -21.51 17.91 -1.23
C GLN A 331 -20.09 18.37 -1.59
N GLN A 332 -19.09 17.81 -0.92
CA GLN A 332 -17.68 18.08 -1.19
C GLN A 332 -17.28 17.64 -2.59
N LEU A 333 -17.68 16.43 -3.03
CA LEU A 333 -17.41 15.96 -4.38
C LEU A 333 -18.12 16.80 -5.45
N ALA A 334 -19.39 17.18 -5.24
CA ALA A 334 -20.13 18.02 -6.17
C ALA A 334 -19.51 19.43 -6.30
N ALA A 335 -18.92 19.96 -5.24
CA ALA A 335 -18.22 21.24 -5.26
C ALA A 335 -16.85 21.18 -5.96
N LEU A 336 -16.17 20.03 -5.90
CA LEU A 336 -14.78 19.88 -6.36
C LEU A 336 -14.66 19.24 -7.76
N VAL A 337 -15.28 18.08 -7.97
CA VAL A 337 -15.02 17.23 -9.15
C VAL A 337 -15.34 17.93 -10.48
N PRO A 338 -16.46 18.66 -10.65
CA PRO A 338 -16.73 19.35 -11.92
C PRO A 338 -15.66 20.38 -12.31
N ARG A 339 -14.97 20.96 -11.32
CA ARG A 339 -13.88 21.93 -11.52
C ARG A 339 -12.54 21.25 -11.80
N LEU A 340 -12.32 20.05 -11.25
CA LEU A 340 -11.12 19.25 -11.49
C LEU A 340 -11.15 18.49 -12.81
N ALA A 341 -12.31 17.97 -13.20
CA ALA A 341 -12.48 17.12 -14.37
C ALA A 341 -11.82 17.65 -15.67
N PRO A 342 -11.90 18.95 -16.03
CA PRO A 342 -11.22 19.45 -17.23
C PRO A 342 -9.71 19.65 -17.08
N LEU A 343 -9.16 19.48 -15.88
CA LEU A 343 -7.75 19.73 -15.54
C LEU A 343 -6.94 18.44 -15.32
N VAL A 344 -7.60 17.28 -15.24
CA VAL A 344 -6.98 16.01 -14.86
C VAL A 344 -7.38 14.91 -15.83
N ASP A 345 -6.45 13.98 -16.05
CA ASP A 345 -6.67 12.74 -16.81
C ASP A 345 -7.29 11.66 -15.93
N GLY A 346 -7.16 11.77 -14.60
CA GLY A 346 -7.81 10.87 -13.67
C GLY A 346 -7.98 11.41 -12.26
N ILE A 347 -8.85 10.74 -11.50
CA ILE A 347 -9.04 10.95 -10.08
C ILE A 347 -8.82 9.62 -9.37
N ALA A 348 -7.92 9.62 -8.39
CA ALA A 348 -7.57 8.46 -7.60
C ALA A 348 -8.14 8.58 -6.18
N GLY A 349 -8.63 7.48 -5.63
CA GLY A 349 -9.10 7.48 -4.25
C GLY A 349 -9.73 6.18 -3.78
N ILE A 350 -9.82 5.96 -2.48
CA ILE A 350 -9.53 6.95 -1.43
C ILE A 350 -8.15 6.75 -0.80
N ASN A 351 -7.57 7.83 -0.29
CA ASN A 351 -6.49 7.73 0.70
C ASN A 351 -7.02 7.10 2.02
N THR A 352 -6.12 6.79 2.95
CA THR A 352 -6.46 6.16 4.24
C THR A 352 -7.43 7.01 5.05
N LEU A 353 -8.32 6.41 5.84
CA LEU A 353 -9.18 7.15 6.76
C LEU A 353 -8.41 7.55 8.02
N GLN A 354 -8.41 8.84 8.34
CA GLN A 354 -7.78 9.31 9.57
C GLN A 354 -8.56 8.80 10.79
N SER A 355 -7.89 8.06 11.66
CA SER A 355 -8.48 7.41 12.83
C SER A 355 -7.63 7.66 14.07
N ARG A 356 -8.28 7.67 15.23
CA ARG A 356 -7.54 7.58 16.50
C ARG A 356 -7.02 6.17 16.63
N VAL A 357 -5.74 6.01 16.94
CA VAL A 357 -5.09 4.69 17.07
C VAL A 357 -4.36 4.60 18.39
N ARG A 358 -4.74 3.62 19.19
CA ARG A 358 -4.17 3.36 20.51
C ARG A 358 -3.90 1.87 20.69
N ARG A 359 -2.98 1.57 21.60
CA ARG A 359 -2.75 0.22 22.08
C ARG A 359 -3.85 -0.20 23.06
N SER A 360 -3.89 -1.48 23.36
CA SER A 360 -4.78 -2.07 24.37
C SER A 360 -4.64 -1.46 25.77
N ASP A 361 -3.47 -0.91 26.10
CA ASP A 361 -3.21 -0.19 27.36
C ASP A 361 -3.62 1.30 27.36
N GLY A 362 -4.18 1.78 26.24
CA GLY A 362 -4.65 3.15 26.08
C GLY A 362 -3.59 4.15 25.63
N ALA A 363 -2.31 3.77 25.56
CA ALA A 363 -1.27 4.65 25.02
C ALA A 363 -1.34 4.72 23.48
N PRO A 364 -0.84 5.80 22.84
CA PRO A 364 -0.73 5.86 21.39
C PRO A 364 0.14 4.72 20.84
N THR A 365 -0.32 4.05 19.78
CA THR A 365 0.45 3.01 19.09
C THR A 365 1.70 3.59 18.42
N PHE A 366 1.59 4.83 17.95
CA PHE A 366 2.65 5.58 17.29
C PHE A 366 3.20 6.65 18.26
N PRO A 367 4.50 6.67 18.58
CA PRO A 367 5.07 7.60 19.57
C PRO A 367 4.71 9.06 19.29
N GLY A 368 4.06 9.72 20.25
CA GLY A 368 3.66 11.12 20.15
C GLY A 368 2.55 11.42 19.12
N ARG A 369 1.87 10.40 18.57
CA ARG A 369 0.88 10.54 17.50
C ARG A 369 -0.37 9.73 17.80
N GLU A 370 -1.47 10.41 18.14
CA GLU A 370 -2.77 9.78 18.40
C GLU A 370 -3.56 9.45 17.12
N LEU A 371 -3.27 10.16 16.01
CA LEU A 371 -3.95 9.98 14.74
C LEU A 371 -3.04 9.26 13.74
N ALA A 372 -3.62 8.34 12.98
CA ALA A 372 -2.96 7.59 11.93
C ALA A 372 -3.95 7.19 10.83
N GLY A 373 -3.43 6.70 9.70
CA GLY A 373 -4.24 6.27 8.57
C GLY A 373 -4.70 4.82 8.69
N LEU A 374 -6.00 4.58 8.80
CA LEU A 374 -6.63 3.26 8.72
C LEU A 374 -6.84 2.84 7.27
N SER A 375 -6.53 1.59 6.96
CA SER A 375 -6.61 0.98 5.63
C SER A 375 -7.02 -0.49 5.71
N GLY A 376 -7.25 -1.10 4.56
CA GLY A 376 -7.71 -2.49 4.44
C GLY A 376 -9.22 -2.59 4.43
N VAL A 377 -9.77 -3.75 4.81
CA VAL A 377 -11.22 -4.02 4.68
C VAL A 377 -12.07 -2.96 5.38
N ALA A 378 -11.56 -2.36 6.46
CA ALA A 378 -12.22 -1.29 7.22
C ALA A 378 -12.67 -0.08 6.38
N VAL A 379 -12.02 0.19 5.25
CA VAL A 379 -12.31 1.37 4.42
C VAL A 379 -13.01 1.03 3.09
N ARG A 380 -13.42 -0.23 2.90
CA ARG A 380 -13.98 -0.73 1.62
C ARG A 380 -15.25 0.02 1.21
N ASP A 381 -16.20 0.21 2.11
CA ASP A 381 -17.45 0.90 1.81
C ASP A 381 -17.24 2.38 1.49
N SER A 382 -16.25 3.01 2.12
CA SER A 382 -15.83 4.37 1.77
C SER A 382 -15.29 4.42 0.33
N ALA A 383 -14.48 3.44 -0.08
CA ALA A 383 -13.96 3.34 -1.45
C ALA A 383 -15.06 3.06 -2.49
N LEU A 384 -15.99 2.15 -2.19
CA LEU A 384 -17.14 1.84 -3.05
C LEU A 384 -18.04 3.06 -3.21
N ASP A 385 -18.38 3.74 -2.12
CA ASP A 385 -19.20 4.94 -2.11
C ASP A 385 -18.55 6.08 -2.92
N PHE A 386 -17.28 6.36 -2.66
CA PHE A 386 -16.51 7.37 -3.38
C PHE A 386 -16.41 7.08 -4.88
N THR A 387 -16.09 5.84 -5.25
CA THR A 387 -15.98 5.40 -6.66
C THR A 387 -17.30 5.58 -7.39
N ARG A 388 -18.41 5.11 -6.79
CA ARG A 388 -19.76 5.26 -7.36
C ARG A 388 -20.11 6.72 -7.61
N ARG A 389 -19.78 7.61 -6.67
CA ARG A 389 -20.03 9.06 -6.80
C ARG A 389 -19.18 9.70 -7.91
N LEU A 390 -17.89 9.35 -7.99
CA LEU A 390 -17.02 9.85 -9.07
C LEU A 390 -17.53 9.42 -10.45
N VAL A 391 -17.91 8.16 -10.61
CA VAL A 391 -18.43 7.65 -11.88
C VAL A 391 -19.74 8.34 -12.26
N ALA A 392 -20.63 8.62 -11.29
CA ALA A 392 -21.85 9.38 -11.53
C ALA A 392 -21.55 10.83 -11.96
N LEU A 393 -20.59 11.49 -11.30
CA LEU A 393 -20.17 12.87 -11.64
C LEU A 393 -19.51 12.94 -13.02
N ARG A 394 -18.67 11.96 -13.37
CA ARG A 394 -18.10 11.80 -14.72
C ARG A 394 -19.19 11.72 -15.78
N ALA A 395 -20.19 10.87 -15.55
CA ALA A 395 -21.31 10.70 -16.47
C ALA A 395 -22.16 11.97 -16.61
N ALA A 396 -22.40 12.68 -15.50
CA ALA A 396 -23.19 13.92 -15.49
C ALA A 396 -22.45 15.12 -16.12
N GLY A 397 -21.13 15.21 -15.93
CA GLY A 397 -20.32 16.33 -16.39
C GLY A 397 -19.96 16.30 -17.88
N GLY A 398 -20.05 15.14 -18.54
CA GLY A 398 -19.69 14.99 -19.96
C GLY A 398 -18.20 15.19 -20.26
N VAL A 399 -17.35 15.33 -19.23
CA VAL A 399 -15.89 15.39 -19.31
C VAL A 399 -15.33 14.06 -18.84
N HIS A 400 -14.46 13.48 -19.65
CA HIS A 400 -13.85 12.19 -19.36
C HIS A 400 -12.64 12.37 -18.45
N PHE A 401 -12.56 11.53 -17.41
CA PHE A 401 -11.38 11.29 -16.60
C PHE A 401 -11.44 9.83 -16.12
N ASP A 402 -10.29 9.20 -15.92
CA ASP A 402 -10.21 7.83 -15.40
C ASP A 402 -10.37 7.81 -13.88
N VAL A 403 -11.04 6.78 -13.37
CA VAL A 403 -11.18 6.56 -11.92
C VAL A 403 -10.22 5.45 -11.48
N LEU A 404 -9.21 5.81 -10.69
CA LEU A 404 -8.25 4.88 -10.09
C LEU A 404 -8.73 4.57 -8.66
N ALA A 405 -9.54 3.52 -8.52
CA ALA A 405 -10.19 3.18 -7.27
C ALA A 405 -9.25 2.42 -6.32
N MET A 406 -9.29 2.70 -5.03
CA MET A 406 -8.52 2.00 -4.01
C MET A 406 -9.17 2.11 -2.63
N GLY A 407 -8.87 1.13 -1.77
CA GLY A 407 -9.38 1.02 -0.40
C GLY A 407 -10.11 -0.29 -0.18
N GLY A 408 -9.60 -1.13 0.72
CA GLY A 408 -10.22 -2.43 1.06
C GLY A 408 -10.17 -3.50 -0.02
N VAL A 409 -9.24 -3.40 -0.98
CA VAL A 409 -9.01 -4.40 -2.03
C VAL A 409 -8.06 -5.47 -1.50
N THR A 410 -8.60 -6.61 -1.09
CA THR A 410 -7.86 -7.68 -0.38
C THR A 410 -8.08 -9.06 -1.01
N ASP A 411 -8.96 -9.15 -2.00
CA ASP A 411 -9.31 -10.37 -2.74
C ASP A 411 -9.82 -10.03 -4.16
N PRO A 412 -9.98 -11.03 -5.05
CA PRO A 412 -10.52 -10.80 -6.39
C PRO A 412 -11.93 -10.19 -6.40
N ALA A 413 -12.78 -10.53 -5.43
CA ALA A 413 -14.16 -10.04 -5.36
C ALA A 413 -14.23 -8.53 -5.03
N SER A 414 -13.36 -8.06 -4.13
CA SER A 414 -13.23 -6.64 -3.78
C SER A 414 -12.59 -5.82 -4.90
N PHE A 415 -11.68 -6.41 -5.69
CA PHE A 415 -11.23 -5.81 -6.95
C PHE A 415 -12.40 -5.67 -7.93
N GLU A 416 -13.14 -6.75 -8.18
CA GLU A 416 -14.25 -6.79 -9.13
C GLU A 416 -15.34 -5.80 -8.75
N ALA A 417 -15.67 -5.68 -7.47
CA ALA A 417 -16.67 -4.74 -6.96
C ALA A 417 -16.37 -3.28 -7.35
N LEU A 418 -15.13 -2.82 -7.22
CA LEU A 418 -14.74 -1.46 -7.63
C LEU A 418 -14.71 -1.31 -9.15
N PHE A 419 -14.21 -2.32 -9.86
CA PHE A 419 -14.16 -2.28 -11.33
C PHE A 419 -15.55 -2.26 -11.95
N ALA A 420 -16.51 -3.03 -11.40
CA ALA A 420 -17.90 -3.08 -11.83
C ALA A 420 -18.66 -1.77 -11.59
N LEU A 421 -18.23 -0.95 -10.62
CA LEU A 421 -18.74 0.42 -10.43
C LEU A 421 -18.28 1.39 -11.52
N GLY A 422 -17.33 0.99 -12.38
CA GLY A 422 -16.83 1.80 -13.48
C GLY A 422 -15.43 2.40 -13.25
N ALA A 423 -14.68 1.92 -12.24
CA ALA A 423 -13.27 2.27 -12.09
C ALA A 423 -12.45 1.75 -13.27
N ASP A 424 -11.48 2.52 -13.77
CA ASP A 424 -10.66 2.16 -14.93
C ASP A 424 -9.43 1.34 -14.52
N ALA A 425 -8.94 1.56 -13.30
CA ALA A 425 -8.00 0.69 -12.62
C ALA A 425 -8.32 0.59 -11.14
N VAL A 426 -7.87 -0.49 -10.51
CA VAL A 426 -8.06 -0.71 -9.07
C VAL A 426 -6.71 -0.97 -8.40
N GLN A 427 -6.39 -0.21 -7.36
CA GLN A 427 -5.13 -0.32 -6.64
C GLN A 427 -5.31 -0.87 -5.22
N SER A 428 -4.32 -1.60 -4.71
CA SER A 428 -4.31 -2.20 -3.37
C SER A 428 -2.99 -1.97 -2.63
N ALA A 429 -3.06 -1.31 -1.47
CA ALA A 429 -1.93 -1.21 -0.54
C ALA A 429 -1.96 -2.31 0.52
N SER A 430 -3.02 -2.37 1.34
CA SER A 430 -3.12 -3.38 2.42
C SER A 430 -3.21 -4.80 1.88
N GLY A 431 -3.82 -5.02 0.70
CA GLY A 431 -3.81 -6.32 0.05
C GLY A 431 -2.42 -6.69 -0.48
N ALA A 432 -1.68 -5.77 -1.09
CA ALA A 432 -0.28 -6.02 -1.49
C ALA A 432 0.64 -6.26 -0.27
N PHE A 433 0.37 -5.58 0.85
CA PHE A 433 1.06 -5.82 2.11
C PHE A 433 0.72 -7.18 2.71
N ALA A 434 -0.54 -7.58 2.77
CA ALA A 434 -0.95 -8.80 3.48
C ALA A 434 -0.94 -10.06 2.60
N ASP A 435 -1.08 -9.93 1.28
CA ASP A 435 -1.11 -11.02 0.32
C ASP A 435 -0.20 -10.71 -0.89
N PRO A 436 1.04 -11.25 -0.92
CA PRO A 436 1.97 -11.02 -2.02
C PRO A 436 1.47 -11.63 -3.35
N PHE A 437 0.43 -12.47 -3.33
CA PHE A 437 -0.12 -13.11 -4.52
C PHE A 437 -1.45 -12.51 -5.00
N LEU A 438 -1.90 -11.39 -4.43
CA LEU A 438 -3.21 -10.81 -4.75
C LEU A 438 -3.38 -10.55 -6.26
N ALA A 439 -2.40 -9.91 -6.92
CA ALA A 439 -2.47 -9.67 -8.36
C ALA A 439 -2.59 -10.96 -9.18
N ARG A 440 -1.80 -11.99 -8.87
CA ARG A 440 -1.92 -13.32 -9.48
C ARG A 440 -3.33 -13.89 -9.33
N ARG A 441 -3.93 -13.79 -8.14
CA ARG A 441 -5.29 -14.31 -7.91
C ARG A 441 -6.34 -13.53 -8.71
N CYS A 442 -6.22 -12.21 -8.79
CA CYS A 442 -7.14 -11.40 -9.59
C CYS A 442 -7.03 -11.74 -11.08
N ILE A 443 -5.80 -11.90 -11.59
CA ILE A 443 -5.55 -12.32 -12.97
C ILE A 443 -6.11 -13.72 -13.24
N ALA A 444 -5.87 -14.68 -12.36
CA ALA A 444 -6.38 -16.04 -12.52
C ALA A 444 -7.92 -16.10 -12.46
N ALA A 445 -8.56 -15.29 -11.62
CA ALA A 445 -10.00 -15.30 -11.44
C ALA A 445 -10.76 -14.52 -12.53
N LEU A 446 -10.17 -13.44 -13.04
CA LEU A 446 -10.88 -12.45 -13.87
C LEU A 446 -10.17 -12.17 -15.20
N GLY A 447 -8.97 -12.69 -15.43
CA GLY A 447 -8.15 -12.38 -16.60
C GLY A 447 -8.83 -12.66 -17.94
N GLU A 448 -9.68 -13.69 -18.01
CA GLU A 448 -10.45 -14.06 -19.22
C GLU A 448 -11.80 -13.33 -19.33
N THR A 449 -12.37 -12.89 -18.21
CA THR A 449 -13.78 -12.43 -18.14
C THR A 449 -13.94 -10.95 -17.86
N LEU A 450 -12.90 -10.27 -17.35
CA LEU A 450 -12.96 -8.86 -17.00
C LEU A 450 -13.29 -8.02 -18.25
N PRO A 451 -14.32 -7.16 -18.22
CA PRO A 451 -14.75 -6.39 -19.39
C PRO A 451 -13.79 -5.24 -19.69
N ARG A 452 -14.03 -4.53 -20.80
CA ARG A 452 -13.25 -3.35 -21.26
C ARG A 452 -11.79 -3.65 -21.61
N ALA A 453 -11.44 -4.91 -21.84
CA ALA A 453 -10.18 -5.24 -22.48
C ALA A 453 -10.15 -4.70 -23.91
N VAL A 454 -9.00 -4.23 -24.35
CA VAL A 454 -8.75 -3.76 -25.72
C VAL A 454 -7.91 -4.78 -26.47
N GLU A 455 -8.15 -4.88 -27.77
CA GLU A 455 -7.29 -5.62 -28.68
C GLU A 455 -5.93 -4.92 -28.78
N VAL A 456 -4.85 -5.71 -28.77
CA VAL A 456 -3.50 -5.19 -29.02
C VAL A 456 -3.43 -4.83 -30.51
N PRO A 457 -3.12 -3.57 -30.87
CA PRO A 457 -3.00 -3.18 -32.28
C PRO A 457 -1.89 -3.94 -33.03
#